data_AF-A0A9D6XQA4-F1
#
_entry.id   AF-A0A9D6XQA4-F1
#
_cell.length_a   1.000
_cell.length_b   1.000
_cell.length_c   1.000
_cell.angle_alpha   90.00
_cell.angle_beta   90.00
_cell.angle_gamma   90.00
#
_symmetry.space_group_name_H-M   'P 1'
#
loop_
_entity.id
_entity.type
_entity.pdbx_description
1 polymer ?
#
loop_
_entity_poly.entity_id
_entity_poly.type
_entity_poly.pdbx_seq_one_letter_code
_entity_poly.pdbx_strand_id
1 'polypeptide(L)' 'MKILTAAEMQRVDRISTERYGVPSLTLMENAGRGIVEFLESRFAPLAGQRITILCGRGNNGG' A
#
# COMPACT_ATOMS: atom_id res chain seq x y z
N MET A 1 3.30 -3.80 19.46
CA MET A 1 2.62 -3.48 18.18
C MET A 1 1.40 -4.39 18.08
N LYS A 2 0.22 -3.86 17.73
CA LYS A 2 -0.96 -4.71 17.49
C LYS A 2 -0.89 -5.21 16.05
N ILE A 3 -0.96 -6.53 15.83
CA ILE A 3 -0.98 -7.13 14.51
C ILE A 3 -2.43 -7.48 14.18
N LEU A 4 -2.91 -7.04 13.02
CA LEU A 4 -4.26 -7.31 12.55
C LEU A 4 -4.27 -8.59 11.71
N THR A 5 -5.33 -9.36 11.84
CA THR A 5 -5.69 -10.40 10.87
C THR A 5 -6.11 -9.77 9.54
N ALA A 6 -6.12 -10.54 8.46
CA ALA A 6 -6.58 -10.07 7.15
C ALA A 6 -8.02 -9.53 7.19
N ALA A 7 -8.91 -10.20 7.94
CA ALA A 7 -10.30 -9.77 8.10
C ALA A 7 -10.43 -8.46 8.89
N GLU A 8 -9.55 -8.22 9.86
CA GLU A 8 -9.50 -6.95 10.59
C GLU A 8 -8.94 -5.84 9.72
N MET A 9 -7.88 -6.09 8.92
CA MET A 9 -7.33 -5.10 8.01
C MET A 9 -8.36 -4.67 6.95
N GLN A 10 -9.07 -5.63 6.34
CA GLN A 10 -10.15 -5.33 5.39
C GLN A 10 -11.27 -4.49 6.04
N ARG A 11 -11.56 -4.74 7.32
CA ARG A 11 -12.55 -3.96 8.07
C ARG A 11 -12.06 -2.53 8.32
N VAL A 12 -10.77 -2.34 8.60
CA VAL A 12 -10.16 -1.01 8.78
C VAL A 12 -10.21 -0.20 7.48
N ASP A 13 -9.88 -0.81 6.34
CA ASP A 13 -9.97 -0.13 5.04
C ASP A 13 -11.41 0.31 4.75
N ARG A 14 -12.38 -0.60 4.97
CA ARG A 14 -13.81 -0.29 4.79
C ARG A 14 -14.29 0.83 5.71
N ILE A 15 -13.89 0.82 6.97
CA ILE A 15 -14.26 1.88 7.93
C ILE A 15 -13.64 3.22 7.50
N SER A 16 -12.38 3.21 7.04
CA SER A 16 -11.68 4.40 6.54
C SER A 16 -12.43 5.05 5.37
N THR A 17 -12.99 4.23 4.48
CA THR A 17 -13.76 4.72 3.33
C THR A 17 -15.18 5.14 3.71
N GLU A 18 -15.94 4.26 4.37
CA GLU A 18 -17.38 4.46 4.59
C GLU A 18 -17.67 5.46 5.71
N ARG A 19 -16.88 5.44 6.78
CA ARG A 19 -17.13 6.26 7.97
C ARG A 19 -16.29 7.53 8.01
N TYR A 20 -15.04 7.45 7.55
CA TYR A 20 -14.11 8.58 7.59
C TYR A 20 -13.94 9.28 6.24
N GLY A 21 -14.60 8.78 5.19
CA GLY A 21 -14.65 9.45 3.88
C GLY A 21 -13.31 9.46 3.14
N VAL A 22 -12.34 8.64 3.54
CA VAL A 22 -11.05 8.53 2.83
C VAL A 22 -11.26 7.73 1.55
N PRO A 23 -11.04 8.29 0.35
CA PRO A 23 -11.23 7.53 -0.89
C PRO A 23 -10.33 6.29 -0.94
N SER A 24 -10.83 5.16 -1.46
CA SER A 24 -10.04 3.93 -1.57
C SER A 24 -8.76 4.12 -2.41
N LEU A 25 -8.81 4.98 -3.43
CA LEU A 25 -7.63 5.33 -4.23
C LEU A 25 -6.56 6.06 -3.41
N THR A 26 -6.95 6.91 -2.46
CA THR A 26 -5.99 7.57 -1.56
C THR A 26 -5.33 6.57 -0.61
N LEU A 27 -6.06 5.55 -0.15
CA LEU A 27 -5.47 4.47 0.64
C LEU A 27 -4.43 3.68 -0.18
N MET A 28 -4.74 3.36 -1.44
CA MET A 28 -3.84 2.69 -2.37
C MET A 28 -2.59 3.55 -2.69
N GLU A 29 -2.77 4.84 -2.95
CA GLU A 29 -1.67 5.78 -3.20
C GLU A 29 -0.72 5.87 -1.99
N ASN A 30 -1.28 5.91 -0.77
CA ASN A 30 -0.49 5.89 0.45
C ASN A 30 0.29 4.57 0.61
N ALA A 31 -0.30 3.42 0.26
CA ALA A 31 0.39 2.13 0.28
C ALA A 31 1.54 2.07 -0.74
N GLY A 32 1.30 2.55 -1.97
CA GLY A 32 2.32 2.67 -3.01
C GLY A 32 3.48 3.57 -2.59
N ARG A 33 3.18 4.74 -2.00
CA ARG A 33 4.21 5.63 -1.44
C ARG A 33 5.04 4.93 -0.37
N GLY A 34 4.41 4.19 0.55
CA GLY A 34 5.13 3.43 1.58
C GLY A 34 6.06 2.37 1.01
N ILE A 35 5.70 1.73 -0.11
CA ILE A 35 6.59 0.79 -0.83
C ILE A 35 7.81 1.54 -1.38
N VAL A 36 7.61 2.70 -2.01
CA VAL A 36 8.72 3.50 -2.55
C VAL A 36 9.64 3.99 -1.45
N GLU A 37 9.09 4.53 -0.36
CA GLU A 37 9.88 4.96 0.82
C GLU A 37 10.72 3.80 1.38
N PHE A 38 10.15 2.60 1.47
CA PHE A 38 10.89 1.41 1.87
C PHE A 38 12.01 1.07 0.87
N LEU A 39 11.73 1.09 -0.43
CA LEU A 39 12.72 0.82 -1.46
C LEU A 39 13.87 1.82 -1.41
N GLU A 40 13.58 3.11 -1.28
CA GLU A 40 14.58 4.17 -1.12
C GLU A 40 15.43 3.95 0.14
N SER A 41 14.81 3.61 1.27
CA SER A 41 15.52 3.39 2.53
C SER A 41 16.54 2.23 2.47
N ARG A 42 16.27 1.22 1.62
CA ARG A 42 17.05 -0.03 1.59
C ARG A 42 17.97 -0.15 0.37
N PHE A 43 17.57 0.44 -0.75
CA PHE A 43 18.18 0.22 -2.07
C PHE A 43 18.54 1.52 -2.80
N ALA A 44 18.47 2.70 -2.17
CA ALA A 44 18.88 3.92 -2.85
C ALA A 44 20.35 3.87 -3.36
N PRO A 45 20.65 4.54 -4.49
CA PRO A 45 19.72 5.31 -5.34
C PRO A 45 18.90 4.39 -6.24
N LEU A 46 17.59 4.63 -6.34
CA LEU A 46 16.73 3.85 -7.25
C LEU A 46 16.98 4.20 -8.73
N ALA A 47 17.51 5.39 -9.01
CA ALA A 47 17.84 5.82 -10.35
C ALA A 47 18.85 4.86 -11.02
N GLY A 48 18.54 4.43 -12.24
CA GLY A 48 19.38 3.49 -13.00
C GLY A 48 19.17 2.01 -12.65
N GLN A 49 18.38 1.69 -11.61
CA GLN A 49 18.04 0.30 -11.32
C GLN A 49 16.87 -0.18 -12.19
N ARG A 50 16.91 -1.47 -12.52
CA ARG A 50 15.78 -2.15 -13.16
C ARG A 50 14.92 -2.81 -12.08
N ILE A 51 13.77 -2.20 -11.80
CA ILE A 51 12.80 -2.70 -10.83
C ILE A 51 11.66 -3.39 -11.60
N THR A 52 11.38 -4.65 -11.26
CA THR A 52 10.25 -5.39 -11.85
C THR A 52 9.11 -5.41 -10.85
N ILE A 53 7.93 -4.93 -11.25
CA ILE A 53 6.71 -4.93 -10.43
C ILE A 53 5.75 -5.96 -11.03
N LEU A 54 5.32 -6.93 -10.23
CA LEU A 54 4.38 -7.97 -10.62
C LEU A 54 3.00 -7.68 -10.02
N CYS A 55 2.08 -7.15 -10.83
CA CYS A 55 0.75 -6.76 -10.39
C CYS A 55 -0.25 -7.92 -10.51
N GLY A 56 -0.89 -8.28 -9.40
CA GLY A 56 -2.05 -9.17 -9.40
C GLY A 56 -3.34 -8.47 -9.82
N ARG A 57 -4.45 -9.22 -9.94
CA ARG A 57 -5.78 -8.67 -10.29
C ARG A 57 -6.52 -7.99 -9.12
N GLY A 58 -6.00 -8.09 -7.90
CA GLY A 58 -6.65 -7.58 -6.68
C GLY A 58 -6.04 -6.26 -6.21
N ASN A 59 -6.47 -5.80 -5.03
CA ASN A 59 -6.07 -4.50 -4.47
C ASN A 59 -4.55 -4.35 -4.27
N ASN A 60 -3.81 -5.45 -4.07
CA ASN A 60 -2.34 -5.40 -3.94
C ASN A 60 -1.63 -5.11 -5.27
N GLY A 61 -2.31 -5.25 -6.40
CA GLY A 61 -1.73 -5.01 -7.71
C GLY A 61 -1.84 -3.55 -8.17
N GLY A 62 -2.73 -2.77 -7.56
CA GLY A 62 -2.84 -1.33 -7.77
C GLY A 62 -1.88 -0.58 -6.87
#